data_AF-A0ABD1Q289-F1
#
_entry.id   AF-A0ABD1Q289-F1
#
_cell.length_a   1.000
_cell.length_b   1.000
_cell.length_c   1.000
_cell.angle_alpha   90.00
_cell.angle_beta   90.00
_cell.angle_gamma   90.00
#
_symmetry.space_group_name_H-M   'P 1'
#
loop_
_entity.id
_entity.type
_entity.pdbx_description
1 polymer ?
#
loop_
_entity_poly.entity_id
_entity_poly.type
_entity_poly.pdbx_seq_one_letter_code
_entity_poly.pdbx_strand_id
1 'polypeptide(L)'
;MAVTHADLAPSRRNFDLGSKTGAFLMVLSILLGLFSFILCLISEASRSQMIWEASSGEGKGMKSECTYSSSGKIPLLSATGAFFALAMAMVIQHTYLLVAVSKSDSLLIISWDPDSDFAKSLTWQAGFFFVATWVCFAVGEILLLIGLSVESGHLKNWQTPQESCLIIRQGLFTAAGVFGLLTVFLAAGLYITALRAQMHTQDQENRHREILEAAVLYASPPRSPGRIRAVSNENPTARHDQNAHTLYHYLTAFDKHSNLV
;
A
#
# COMPACT_ATOMS: atom_id res chain seq x y z
N MET A 1 -9.75 18.13 41.18
CA MET A 1 -9.72 17.21 40.01
C MET A 1 -8.26 16.90 39.77
N ALA A 2 -7.80 15.71 40.14
CA ALA A 2 -6.40 15.34 39.97
C ALA A 2 -6.18 14.98 38.49
N VAL A 3 -5.37 15.78 37.79
CA VAL A 3 -4.91 15.45 36.43
C VAL A 3 -4.03 14.22 36.57
N THR A 4 -4.46 13.10 36.00
CA THR A 4 -3.68 11.85 36.06
C THR A 4 -2.67 11.85 34.91
N HIS A 5 -1.58 11.09 35.02
CA HIS A 5 -0.58 10.99 33.96
C HIS A 5 -1.18 10.53 32.61
N ALA A 6 -2.35 9.88 32.64
CA ALA A 6 -3.13 9.49 31.48
C ALA A 6 -3.78 10.68 30.74
N ASP A 7 -4.08 11.79 31.43
CA ASP A 7 -4.64 13.01 30.82
C ASP A 7 -3.56 13.87 30.13
N LEU A 8 -2.29 13.69 30.52
CA LEU A 8 -1.13 14.36 29.92
C LEU A 8 -0.47 13.52 28.82
N ALA A 9 -0.84 12.24 28.70
CA ALA A 9 -0.38 11.41 27.60
C ALA A 9 -0.96 11.99 26.30
N PRO A 10 -0.12 12.40 25.32
CA PRO A 10 -0.63 12.94 24.08
C PRO A 10 -1.58 11.91 23.46
N SER A 11 -2.85 12.29 23.29
CA SER A 11 -3.83 11.52 22.53
C SER A 11 -3.36 11.50 21.08
N ARG A 12 -2.48 10.54 20.78
CA ARG A 12 -1.94 10.32 19.44
C ARG A 12 -3.08 9.78 18.59
N ARG A 13 -3.62 10.66 17.75
CA ARG A 13 -4.63 10.31 16.76
C ARG A 13 -3.96 9.52 15.64
N ASN A 14 -3.72 8.24 15.91
CA ASN A 14 -3.09 7.32 14.99
C ASN A 14 -3.93 7.20 13.71
N PHE A 15 -3.35 7.54 12.56
CA PHE A 15 -3.89 7.17 11.27
C PHE A 15 -3.53 5.71 11.02
N ASP A 16 -4.46 4.83 11.38
CA ASP A 16 -4.32 3.39 11.21
C ASP A 16 -4.50 3.04 9.73
N LEU A 17 -3.45 2.50 9.07
CA LEU A 17 -3.61 1.93 7.73
C LEU A 17 -4.63 0.77 7.77
N GLY A 18 -4.85 0.10 8.91
CA GLY A 18 -5.86 -0.93 9.10
C GLY A 18 -7.30 -0.42 9.17
N SER A 19 -7.52 0.90 9.09
CA SER A 19 -8.85 1.48 9.18
C SER A 19 -9.77 1.08 8.02
N LYS A 20 -11.08 1.05 8.29
CA LYS A 20 -12.13 0.82 7.28
C LYS A 20 -12.00 1.76 6.08
N THR A 21 -11.51 2.98 6.29
CA THR A 21 -11.25 3.96 5.23
C THR A 21 -10.12 3.51 4.32
N GLY A 22 -8.97 3.05 4.86
CA GLY A 22 -7.87 2.55 4.04
C GLY A 22 -8.27 1.36 3.18
N ALA A 23 -8.98 0.39 3.77
CA ALA A 23 -9.50 -0.77 3.04
C ALA A 23 -10.51 -0.36 1.94
N PHE A 24 -11.37 0.61 2.20
CA PHE A 24 -12.29 1.14 1.21
C PHE A 24 -11.57 1.83 0.05
N LEU A 25 -10.57 2.67 0.33
CA LEU A 25 -9.78 3.35 -0.69
C LEU A 25 -9.00 2.36 -1.57
N MET A 26 -8.45 1.30 -0.96
CA MET A 26 -7.81 0.20 -1.69
C MET A 26 -8.75 -0.46 -2.70
N VAL A 27 -9.96 -0.85 -2.26
CA VAL A 27 -10.95 -1.47 -3.15
C VAL A 27 -11.38 -0.50 -4.24
N LEU A 28 -11.62 0.77 -3.89
CA LEU A 28 -11.97 1.81 -4.85
C LEU A 28 -10.89 1.98 -5.93
N SER A 29 -9.61 2.02 -5.54
CA SER A 29 -8.49 2.11 -6.48
C SER A 29 -8.42 0.91 -7.43
N ILE A 30 -8.64 -0.31 -6.92
CA ILE A 30 -8.72 -1.53 -7.75
C ILE A 30 -9.85 -1.45 -8.77
N LEU A 31 -11.03 -0.99 -8.35
CA LEU A 31 -12.18 -0.82 -9.25
C LEU A 31 -11.91 0.25 -10.31
N LEU A 32 -11.28 1.38 -9.94
CA LEU A 32 -10.88 2.42 -10.89
C LEU A 32 -9.82 1.90 -11.88
N GLY A 33 -8.87 1.07 -11.43
CA GLY A 33 -7.89 0.42 -12.30
C GLY A 33 -8.53 -0.54 -13.30
N LEU A 34 -9.46 -1.39 -12.84
CA LEU A 34 -10.24 -2.30 -13.70
C LEU A 34 -11.10 -1.53 -14.70
N PHE A 35 -11.75 -0.46 -14.26
CA PHE A 35 -12.52 0.42 -15.13
C PHE A 35 -11.63 1.07 -16.19
N SER A 36 -10.46 1.61 -15.80
CA SER A 36 -9.47 2.16 -16.72
C SER A 36 -9.01 1.12 -17.75
N PHE A 37 -8.75 -0.12 -17.34
CA PHE A 37 -8.42 -1.21 -18.25
C PHE A 37 -9.53 -1.51 -19.27
N ILE A 38 -10.79 -1.57 -18.82
CA ILE A 38 -11.94 -1.80 -19.71
C ILE A 38 -12.04 -0.66 -20.73
N LEU A 39 -11.86 0.60 -20.31
CA LEU A 39 -11.83 1.74 -21.21
C LEU A 39 -10.66 1.68 -22.20
N CYS A 40 -9.49 1.19 -21.80
CA CYS A 40 -8.38 0.91 -22.71
C CYS A 40 -8.75 -0.16 -23.75
N LEU A 41 -9.46 -1.23 -23.37
CA LEU A 41 -9.93 -2.25 -24.31
C LEU A 41 -10.97 -1.68 -25.30
N ILE A 42 -11.89 -0.85 -24.83
CA ILE A 42 -12.86 -0.16 -25.68
C ILE A 42 -12.14 0.75 -26.67
N SER A 43 -11.11 1.48 -26.22
CA SER A 43 -10.28 2.33 -27.09
C SER A 43 -9.55 1.51 -28.14
N GLU A 44 -8.99 0.37 -27.77
CA GLU A 44 -8.31 -0.54 -28.70
C GLU A 44 -9.26 -1.11 -29.77
N ALA A 45 -10.48 -1.48 -29.36
CA ALA A 45 -11.48 -2.05 -30.25
C ALA A 45 -12.09 -1.00 -31.20
N SER A 46 -12.15 0.26 -30.76
CA SER A 46 -12.73 1.38 -31.52
C SER A 46 -11.70 2.25 -32.24
N ARG A 47 -10.41 1.89 -32.19
CA ARG A 47 -9.32 2.61 -32.84
C ARG A 47 -9.58 2.82 -34.33
N SER A 48 -9.16 3.97 -34.86
CA SER A 48 -9.27 4.24 -36.28
C SER A 48 -8.26 3.41 -37.09
N GLN A 49 -8.71 2.84 -38.20
CA GLN A 49 -7.86 2.10 -39.14
C GLN A 49 -7.72 2.90 -40.45
N MET A 50 -6.60 2.76 -41.17
CA MET A 50 -6.48 3.34 -42.52
C MET A 50 -7.10 2.43 -43.56
N ILE A 51 -7.70 3.06 -44.56
CA ILE A 51 -8.16 2.44 -45.80
C ILE A 51 -7.35 3.11 -46.92
N TRP A 52 -6.74 2.30 -47.79
CA TRP A 52 -6.03 2.80 -48.97
C TRP A 52 -6.99 2.85 -50.14
N GLU A 53 -7.12 4.02 -50.75
CA GLU A 53 -7.92 4.25 -51.95
C GLU A 53 -6.96 4.60 -53.11
N ALA A 54 -7.14 3.92 -54.24
CA ALA A 54 -6.39 4.24 -55.45
C ALA A 54 -7.03 5.46 -56.12
N SER A 55 -6.37 6.61 -56.02
CA SER A 55 -6.80 7.82 -56.72
C SER A 55 -6.32 7.74 -58.18
N SER A 56 -7.27 7.53 -59.09
CA SER A 56 -7.05 7.57 -60.54
C SER A 56 -6.98 9.03 -61.00
N GLY A 57 -5.81 9.64 -60.89
CA GLY A 57 -5.55 10.93 -61.51
C GLY A 57 -5.47 10.79 -63.03
N GLU A 58 -6.28 11.55 -63.78
CA GLU A 58 -6.11 11.72 -65.22
C GLU A 58 -4.68 12.21 -65.52
N GLY A 59 -3.81 11.30 -65.95
CA GLY A 59 -2.58 11.62 -66.68
C GLY A 59 -1.24 11.50 -65.95
N LYS A 60 -1.15 11.27 -64.63
CA LYS A 60 0.16 11.08 -63.95
C LYS A 60 0.11 10.16 -62.72
N GLY A 61 0.38 8.87 -62.95
CA GLY A 61 0.74 7.90 -61.91
C GLY A 61 -0.40 7.54 -60.94
N MET A 62 -0.44 6.29 -60.51
CA MET A 62 -1.39 5.83 -59.49
C MET A 62 -1.01 6.46 -58.15
N LYS A 63 -1.73 7.49 -57.70
CA LYS A 63 -1.51 8.13 -56.41
C LYS A 63 -2.38 7.40 -55.39
N SER A 64 -1.77 6.70 -54.44
CA SER A 64 -2.50 6.06 -53.34
C SER A 64 -2.80 7.11 -52.27
N GLU A 65 -4.07 7.42 -52.07
CA GLU A 65 -4.52 8.27 -50.97
C GLU A 65 -5.04 7.36 -49.85
N CYS A 66 -4.99 7.85 -48.61
CA CYS A 66 -5.49 7.12 -47.45
C CYS A 66 -6.60 7.90 -46.76
N THR A 67 -7.60 7.17 -46.27
CA THR A 67 -8.74 7.67 -45.49
C THR A 67 -8.83 6.91 -44.17
N TYR A 68 -9.44 7.49 -43.15
CA TYR A 68 -9.66 6.81 -41.87
C TYR A 68 -11.03 6.11 -41.86
N SER A 69 -11.11 4.93 -41.27
CA SER A 69 -12.35 4.12 -41.22
C SER A 69 -13.41 4.65 -40.26
N SER A 70 -13.01 5.43 -39.25
CA SER A 70 -13.83 5.80 -38.10
C SER A 70 -13.43 7.17 -37.56
N SER A 71 -14.41 7.88 -36.99
CA SER A 71 -14.13 9.07 -36.18
C SER A 71 -13.46 8.66 -34.87
N GLY A 72 -12.32 9.25 -34.54
CA GLY A 72 -11.57 8.98 -33.30
C GLY A 72 -12.30 9.36 -31.99
N LYS A 73 -13.59 9.74 -32.03
CA LYS A 73 -14.36 10.22 -30.88
C LYS A 73 -14.48 9.19 -29.75
N ILE A 74 -14.87 7.95 -30.08
CA ILE A 74 -15.03 6.87 -29.09
C ILE A 74 -13.70 6.51 -28.43
N PRO A 75 -12.62 6.19 -29.17
CA PRO A 75 -11.35 5.86 -28.55
C PRO A 75 -10.77 7.05 -27.79
N LEU A 76 -10.98 8.29 -28.26
CA LEU A 76 -10.54 9.49 -27.55
C LEU A 76 -11.25 9.66 -26.20
N LEU A 77 -12.58 9.60 -26.17
CA LEU A 77 -13.35 9.73 -24.92
C LEU A 77 -13.01 8.61 -23.94
N SER A 78 -12.90 7.38 -24.46
CA SER A 78 -12.58 6.20 -23.66
C SER A 78 -11.17 6.28 -23.07
N ALA A 79 -10.15 6.60 -23.88
CA ALA A 79 -8.77 6.76 -23.42
C ALA A 79 -8.62 7.94 -22.46
N THR A 80 -9.37 9.02 -22.66
CA THR A 80 -9.37 10.18 -21.76
C THR A 80 -9.94 9.79 -20.40
N GLY A 81 -11.05 9.03 -20.39
CA GLY A 81 -11.62 8.46 -19.17
C GLY A 81 -10.66 7.51 -18.46
N ALA A 82 -9.94 6.67 -19.21
CA ALA A 82 -8.96 5.73 -18.68
C ALA A 82 -7.79 6.43 -17.99
N PHE A 83 -7.27 7.48 -18.63
CA PHE A 83 -6.20 8.35 -18.12
C PHE A 83 -6.61 8.99 -16.79
N PHE A 84 -7.77 9.67 -16.75
CA PHE A 84 -8.23 10.30 -15.51
C PHE A 84 -8.55 9.29 -14.41
N ALA A 85 -9.17 8.15 -14.73
CA ALA A 85 -9.47 7.12 -13.74
C ALA A 85 -8.20 6.55 -13.10
N LEU A 86 -7.16 6.30 -13.92
CA LEU A 86 -5.88 5.80 -13.43
C LEU A 86 -5.14 6.86 -12.60
N ALA A 87 -5.09 8.10 -13.07
CA ALA A 87 -4.49 9.22 -12.33
C ALA A 87 -5.18 9.46 -10.99
N MET A 88 -6.52 9.43 -10.93
CA MET A 88 -7.27 9.54 -9.67
C MET A 88 -6.93 8.38 -8.72
N ALA A 89 -6.92 7.14 -9.20
CA ALA A 89 -6.55 5.98 -8.39
C ALA A 89 -5.13 6.12 -7.81
N MET A 90 -4.18 6.55 -8.66
CA MET A 90 -2.78 6.77 -8.26
C MET A 90 -2.67 7.83 -7.16
N VAL A 91 -3.27 9.00 -7.37
CA VAL A 91 -3.20 10.13 -6.43
C VAL A 91 -3.89 9.80 -5.11
N ILE A 92 -5.10 9.26 -5.14
CA ILE A 92 -5.87 8.91 -3.93
C ILE A 92 -5.07 7.93 -3.07
N GLN A 93 -4.59 6.84 -3.68
CA GLN A 93 -3.86 5.79 -2.99
C GLN A 93 -2.53 6.28 -2.39
N HIS A 94 -1.69 6.96 -3.19
CA HIS A 94 -0.38 7.39 -2.73
C HIS A 94 -0.46 8.55 -1.75
N THR A 95 -1.43 9.46 -1.91
CA THR A 95 -1.66 10.53 -0.93
C THR A 95 -2.11 9.95 0.40
N TYR A 96 -3.06 9.01 0.39
CA TYR A 96 -3.47 8.33 1.63
C TYR A 96 -2.28 7.67 2.32
N LEU A 97 -1.46 6.95 1.55
CA LEU A 97 -0.31 6.25 2.11
C LEU A 97 0.75 7.20 2.65
N LEU A 98 1.06 8.30 1.95
CA LEU A 98 1.97 9.34 2.45
C LEU A 98 1.45 10.00 3.72
N VAL A 99 0.15 10.29 3.80
CA VAL A 99 -0.47 10.86 5.01
C VAL A 99 -0.42 9.85 6.15
N ALA A 100 -0.72 8.57 5.89
CA ALA A 100 -0.68 7.53 6.90
C ALA A 100 0.75 7.32 7.43
N VAL A 101 1.75 7.25 6.55
CA VAL A 101 3.16 7.07 6.92
C VAL A 101 3.72 8.30 7.64
N SER A 102 3.45 9.51 7.16
CA SER A 102 3.96 10.75 7.78
C SER A 102 3.38 11.03 9.16
N LYS A 103 2.17 10.53 9.44
CA LYS A 103 1.52 10.66 10.76
C LYS A 103 1.69 9.45 11.67
N SER A 104 2.22 8.34 11.15
CA SER A 104 2.49 7.16 11.96
C SER A 104 3.86 7.26 12.61
N ASP A 105 3.91 7.13 13.94
CA ASP A 105 5.18 7.02 14.68
C ASP A 105 5.93 5.71 14.44
N SER A 106 5.38 4.85 13.59
CA SER A 106 6.00 3.62 13.10
C SER A 106 7.38 3.86 12.48
N LEU A 107 7.63 5.05 11.90
CA LEU A 107 8.96 5.42 11.39
C LEU A 107 10.00 5.66 12.50
N LEU A 108 9.58 6.12 13.68
CA LEU A 108 10.48 6.27 14.82
C LEU A 108 10.89 4.92 15.41
N ILE A 109 10.06 3.88 15.29
CA ILE A 109 10.34 2.57 15.88
C ILE A 109 11.19 1.69 14.97
N ILE A 110 11.02 1.76 13.64
CA ILE A 110 11.95 1.14 12.69
C ILE A 110 13.38 1.69 12.88
N SER A 111 13.52 2.93 13.39
CA SER A 111 14.83 3.53 13.70
C SER A 111 15.52 2.97 14.96
N TRP A 112 14.80 2.24 15.84
CA TRP A 112 15.37 1.67 17.06
C TRP A 112 16.20 0.40 16.80
N ASP A 113 15.92 -0.34 15.72
CA ASP A 113 16.73 -1.49 15.28
C ASP A 113 16.74 -1.64 13.73
N PRO A 114 17.44 -0.73 13.03
CA PRO A 114 17.52 -0.74 11.56
C PRO A 114 18.34 -1.91 11.00
N ASP A 115 19.11 -2.59 11.84
CA ASP A 115 20.00 -3.69 11.44
C ASP A 115 19.28 -5.06 11.46
N SER A 116 18.02 -5.12 11.91
CA SER A 116 17.23 -6.34 11.83
C SER A 116 16.96 -6.75 10.37
N ASP A 117 17.16 -8.03 10.06
CA ASP A 117 16.90 -8.60 8.72
C ASP A 117 15.47 -8.36 8.24
N PHE A 118 14.52 -8.28 9.18
CA PHE A 118 13.12 -7.96 8.93
C PHE A 118 12.94 -6.52 8.42
N ALA A 119 13.51 -5.52 9.10
CA ALA A 119 13.41 -4.12 8.68
C ALA A 119 14.03 -3.91 7.30
N LYS A 120 15.20 -4.48 7.05
CA LYS A 120 15.90 -4.38 5.76
C LYS A 120 15.09 -4.99 4.60
N SER A 121 14.54 -6.19 4.80
CA SER A 121 13.68 -6.85 3.81
C SER A 121 12.42 -6.03 3.51
N LEU A 122 11.80 -5.48 4.55
CA LEU A 122 10.56 -4.71 4.44
C LEU A 122 10.77 -3.37 3.72
N THR A 123 11.83 -2.64 4.05
CA THR A 123 12.19 -1.39 3.37
C THR A 123 12.56 -1.63 1.92
N TRP A 124 13.32 -2.70 1.63
CA TRP A 124 13.64 -3.09 0.26
C TRP A 124 12.37 -3.44 -0.54
N GLN A 125 11.48 -4.24 0.04
CA GLN A 125 10.20 -4.61 -0.57
C GLN A 125 9.32 -3.37 -0.83
N ALA A 126 9.20 -2.46 0.15
CA ALA A 126 8.44 -1.23 -0.01
C ALA A 126 9.05 -0.33 -1.09
N GLY A 127 10.38 -0.19 -1.13
CA GLY A 127 11.11 0.56 -2.15
C GLY A 127 10.90 -0.02 -3.55
N PHE A 128 10.98 -1.34 -3.68
CA PHE A 128 10.70 -2.04 -4.94
C PHE A 128 9.28 -1.76 -5.44
N PHE A 129 8.27 -1.96 -4.59
CA PHE A 129 6.88 -1.69 -4.97
C PHE A 129 6.67 -0.22 -5.33
N PHE A 130 7.31 0.71 -4.61
CA PHE A 130 7.18 2.14 -4.87
C PHE A 130 7.71 2.48 -6.26
N VAL A 131 8.97 2.13 -6.53
CA VAL A 131 9.62 2.42 -7.81
C VAL A 131 8.89 1.73 -8.96
N ALA A 132 8.56 0.44 -8.81
CA ALA A 132 7.87 -0.31 -9.84
C ALA A 132 6.49 0.30 -10.16
N THR A 133 5.75 0.76 -9.14
CA THR A 133 4.45 1.41 -9.32
C THR A 133 4.59 2.69 -10.16
N TRP A 134 5.54 3.57 -9.83
CA TRP A 134 5.77 4.81 -10.57
C TRP A 134 6.23 4.56 -12.01
N VAL A 135 7.09 3.57 -12.22
CA VAL A 135 7.55 3.20 -13.57
C VAL A 135 6.39 2.66 -14.40
N CYS A 136 5.58 1.73 -13.87
CA CYS A 136 4.41 1.21 -14.57
C CYS A 136 3.38 2.31 -14.85
N PHE A 137 3.15 3.21 -13.89
CA PHE A 137 2.25 4.34 -14.06
C PHE A 137 2.70 5.25 -15.20
N ALA A 138 3.97 5.68 -15.17
CA ALA A 138 4.53 6.57 -16.17
C ALA A 138 4.48 5.94 -17.57
N VAL A 139 4.85 4.66 -17.71
CA VAL A 139 4.78 3.96 -19.00
C VAL A 139 3.34 3.86 -19.50
N GLY A 140 2.40 3.47 -18.64
CA GLY A 140 0.98 3.39 -19.00
C GLY A 140 0.39 4.72 -19.47
N GLU A 141 0.66 5.79 -18.71
CA GLU A 141 0.18 7.14 -19.03
C GLU A 141 0.81 7.70 -20.30
N ILE A 142 2.11 7.49 -20.53
CA ILE A 142 2.77 7.92 -21.77
C ILE A 142 2.15 7.21 -22.98
N LEU A 143 1.89 5.90 -22.88
CA LEU A 143 1.21 5.16 -23.94
C LEU A 143 -0.21 5.71 -24.17
N LEU A 144 -0.98 6.00 -23.12
CA LEU A 144 -2.29 6.65 -23.24
C LEU A 144 -2.19 8.01 -23.92
N LEU A 145 -1.22 8.85 -23.54
CA LEU A 145 -1.02 10.18 -24.13
C LEU A 145 -0.64 10.10 -25.61
N ILE A 146 0.19 9.14 -26.02
CA ILE A 146 0.49 8.89 -27.43
C ILE A 146 -0.79 8.52 -28.17
N GLY A 147 -1.58 7.59 -27.61
CA GLY A 147 -2.85 7.18 -28.20
C GLY A 147 -3.85 8.32 -28.33
N LEU A 148 -4.00 9.13 -27.27
CA LEU A 148 -4.84 10.33 -27.25
C LEU A 148 -4.39 11.36 -28.29
N SER A 149 -3.08 11.60 -28.39
CA SER A 149 -2.53 12.58 -29.32
C SER A 149 -2.86 12.22 -30.77
N VAL A 150 -2.69 10.95 -31.14
CA VAL A 150 -2.99 10.50 -32.51
C VAL A 150 -4.50 10.47 -32.77
N GLU A 151 -5.30 9.87 -31.88
CA GLU A 151 -6.76 9.79 -32.08
C GLU A 151 -7.46 11.15 -32.05
N SER A 152 -6.90 12.15 -31.37
CA SER A 152 -7.42 13.52 -31.40
C SER A 152 -7.33 14.15 -32.80
N GLY A 153 -6.34 13.75 -33.59
CA GLY A 153 -6.18 14.16 -34.99
C GLY A 153 -7.29 13.63 -35.90
N HIS A 154 -7.96 12.54 -35.51
CA HIS A 154 -9.03 11.91 -36.28
C HIS A 154 -10.43 12.48 -35.97
N LEU A 155 -10.52 13.60 -35.25
CA LEU A 155 -11.81 14.21 -34.89
C LEU A 155 -12.48 14.95 -36.05
N LYS A 156 -11.70 15.59 -36.90
CA LYS A 156 -12.20 16.46 -37.98
C LYS A 156 -11.54 16.07 -39.30
N ASN A 157 -12.33 16.06 -40.37
CA ASN A 157 -11.86 15.72 -41.72
C ASN A 157 -11.25 14.31 -41.82
N TRP A 158 -11.68 13.35 -40.99
CA TRP A 158 -11.15 11.98 -41.03
C TRP A 158 -11.51 11.22 -42.32
N GLN A 159 -12.53 11.68 -43.06
CA GLN A 159 -12.91 11.17 -44.38
C GLN A 159 -12.19 11.87 -45.54
N THR A 160 -11.43 12.95 -45.29
CA THR A 160 -10.72 13.60 -46.40
C THR A 160 -9.48 12.77 -46.75
N PRO A 161 -9.28 12.43 -48.03
CA PRO A 161 -8.10 11.68 -48.46
C PRO A 161 -6.82 12.46 -48.18
N GLN A 162 -5.82 11.77 -47.64
CA GLN A 162 -4.50 12.32 -47.31
C GLN A 162 -3.39 11.53 -48.00
N GLU A 163 -2.25 12.19 -48.26
CA GLU A 163 -1.07 11.55 -48.85
C GLU A 163 -0.28 10.71 -47.82
N SER A 164 -0.47 10.97 -46.53
CA SER A 164 0.18 10.25 -45.44
C SER A 164 -0.76 10.14 -44.22
N CYS A 165 -1.11 8.92 -43.83
CA CYS A 165 -1.92 8.65 -42.64
C CYS A 165 -1.05 8.11 -41.50
N LEU A 166 -1.17 8.71 -40.33
CA LEU A 166 -0.57 8.21 -39.09
C LEU A 166 -1.58 7.33 -38.37
N ILE A 167 -1.14 6.15 -37.91
CA ILE A 167 -1.99 5.21 -37.17
C ILE A 167 -1.23 4.64 -36.00
N ILE A 168 -1.96 4.41 -34.92
CA ILE A 168 -1.48 3.72 -33.74
C ILE A 168 -1.31 2.22 -34.05
N ARG A 169 -0.16 1.67 -33.64
CA ARG A 169 0.07 0.22 -33.74
C ARG A 169 -0.92 -0.54 -32.84
N GLN A 170 -1.42 -1.66 -33.34
CA GLN A 170 -2.29 -2.55 -32.56
C GLN A 170 -1.64 -2.93 -31.23
N GLY A 171 -2.42 -2.83 -30.16
CA GLY A 171 -2.04 -3.19 -28.81
C GLY A 171 -1.47 -2.05 -27.98
N LEU A 172 -1.42 -0.82 -28.50
CA LEU A 172 -0.94 0.33 -27.72
C LEU A 172 -1.87 0.64 -26.54
N PHE A 173 -3.19 0.67 -26.75
CA PHE A 173 -4.13 0.93 -25.66
C PHE A 173 -4.21 -0.26 -24.71
N THR A 174 -4.16 -1.50 -25.21
CA THR A 174 -4.14 -2.68 -24.33
C THR A 174 -2.89 -2.72 -23.47
N ALA A 175 -1.70 -2.44 -24.03
CA ALA A 175 -0.46 -2.35 -23.28
C ALA A 175 -0.56 -1.27 -22.19
N ALA A 176 -1.08 -0.09 -22.54
CA ALA A 176 -1.29 0.98 -21.58
C ALA A 176 -2.22 0.57 -20.42
N GLY A 177 -3.33 -0.11 -20.74
CA GLY A 177 -4.24 -0.66 -19.75
C GLY A 177 -3.59 -1.72 -18.85
N VAL A 178 -2.75 -2.60 -19.39
CA VAL A 178 -2.02 -3.61 -18.60
C VAL A 178 -1.04 -2.94 -17.64
N PHE A 179 -0.28 -1.94 -18.10
CA PHE A 179 0.60 -1.16 -17.22
C PHE A 179 -0.21 -0.40 -16.15
N GLY A 180 -1.40 0.11 -16.49
CA GLY A 180 -2.35 0.70 -15.55
C GLY A 180 -2.82 -0.29 -14.47
N LEU A 181 -3.22 -1.51 -14.86
CA LEU A 181 -3.57 -2.56 -13.89
C LEU A 181 -2.40 -2.93 -12.98
N LEU A 182 -1.23 -3.15 -13.57
CA LEU A 182 -0.01 -3.47 -12.82
C LEU A 182 0.30 -2.37 -11.80
N THR A 183 0.15 -1.10 -12.18
CA THR A 183 0.30 0.04 -11.26
C THR A 183 -0.58 -0.11 -10.03
N VAL A 184 -1.87 -0.40 -10.21
CA VAL A 184 -2.82 -0.50 -9.09
C VAL A 184 -2.53 -1.74 -8.22
N PHE A 185 -2.14 -2.87 -8.81
CA PHE A 185 -1.75 -4.06 -8.05
C PHE A 185 -0.44 -3.87 -7.28
N LEU A 186 0.56 -3.21 -7.87
CA LEU A 186 1.82 -2.87 -7.20
C LEU A 186 1.57 -1.87 -6.06
N ALA A 187 0.73 -0.87 -6.27
CA ALA A 187 0.29 0.06 -5.23
C ALA A 187 -0.44 -0.65 -4.08
N ALA A 188 -1.24 -1.67 -4.40
CA ALA A 188 -1.88 -2.51 -3.39
C ALA A 188 -0.85 -3.35 -2.61
N GLY A 189 0.16 -3.90 -3.28
CA GLY A 189 1.30 -4.58 -2.64
C GLY A 189 2.06 -3.67 -1.69
N LEU A 190 2.28 -2.40 -2.09
CA LEU A 190 2.90 -1.39 -1.24
C LEU A 190 2.06 -1.10 0.01
N TYR A 191 0.75 -0.94 -0.15
CA TYR A 191 -0.18 -0.74 0.97
C TYR A 191 -0.18 -1.92 1.94
N ILE A 192 -0.23 -3.16 1.45
CA ILE A 192 -0.15 -4.37 2.29
C ILE A 192 1.20 -4.43 3.01
N THR A 193 2.29 -4.04 2.35
CA THR A 193 3.62 -4.00 2.96
C THR A 193 3.66 -2.98 4.10
N ALA A 194 3.09 -1.79 3.89
CA ALA A 194 2.95 -0.76 4.92
C ALA A 194 2.06 -1.23 6.09
N LEU A 195 0.96 -1.93 5.81
CA LEU A 195 0.11 -2.55 6.82
C LEU A 195 0.87 -3.56 7.67
N ARG A 196 1.64 -4.46 7.04
CA ARG A 196 2.46 -5.45 7.76
C ARG A 196 3.49 -4.76 8.65
N ALA A 197 4.08 -3.67 8.17
CA ALA A 197 4.99 -2.85 8.96
C ALA A 197 4.31 -2.31 10.22
N GLN A 198 3.12 -1.72 10.07
CA GLN A 198 2.36 -1.19 11.20
C GLN A 198 1.95 -2.27 12.19
N MET A 199 1.38 -3.38 11.71
CA MET A 199 0.97 -4.48 12.57
C MET A 199 2.14 -5.06 13.38
N HIS A 200 3.30 -5.25 12.75
CA HIS A 200 4.48 -5.75 13.44
C HIS A 200 4.98 -4.76 14.51
N THR A 201 4.97 -3.48 14.18
CA THR A 201 5.37 -2.42 15.11
C THR A 201 4.45 -2.37 16.33
N GLN A 202 3.14 -2.44 16.10
CA GLN A 202 2.14 -2.42 17.17
C GLN A 202 2.25 -3.66 18.09
N ASP A 203 2.56 -4.83 17.53
CA ASP A 203 2.81 -6.03 18.32
C ASP A 203 4.04 -5.89 19.23
N GLN A 204 5.13 -5.30 18.71
CA GLN A 204 6.32 -5.03 19.51
C GLN A 204 6.04 -4.01 20.63
N GLU A 205 5.30 -2.93 20.34
CA GLU A 205 4.90 -1.95 21.37
C GLU A 205 4.06 -2.59 22.48
N ASN A 206 3.09 -3.44 22.11
CA ASN A 206 2.25 -4.15 23.08
C ASN A 206 3.08 -5.07 23.96
N ARG A 207 4.00 -5.85 23.38
CA ARG A 207 4.90 -6.72 24.15
C ARG A 207 5.83 -5.92 25.07
N HIS A 208 6.39 -4.82 24.59
CA HIS A 208 7.23 -3.95 25.42
C HIS A 208 6.44 -3.34 26.58
N ARG A 209 5.18 -2.95 26.35
CA ARG A 209 4.28 -2.46 27.40
C ARG A 209 3.97 -3.55 28.43
N GLU A 210 3.64 -4.77 28.01
CA GLU A 210 3.40 -5.91 28.91
C GLU A 210 4.63 -6.25 29.75
N ILE A 211 5.82 -6.23 29.15
CA ILE A 211 7.08 -6.46 29.87
C ILE A 211 7.32 -5.35 30.91
N LEU A 212 7.08 -4.09 30.56
CA LEU A 212 7.24 -2.96 31.48
C LEU A 212 6.23 -3.02 32.64
N GLU A 213 4.97 -3.34 32.35
CA GLU A 213 3.93 -3.53 33.37
C GLU A 213 4.28 -4.69 34.32
N ALA A 214 4.76 -5.82 33.79
CA ALA A 214 5.25 -6.93 34.61
C ALA A 214 6.47 -6.52 35.44
N ALA A 215 7.44 -5.82 34.84
CA ALA A 215 8.64 -5.36 35.54
C ALA A 215 8.29 -4.41 36.70
N VAL A 216 7.33 -3.51 36.53
CA VAL A 216 6.85 -2.62 37.62
C VAL A 216 6.23 -3.43 38.77
N LEU A 217 5.46 -4.49 38.45
CA LEU A 217 4.87 -5.37 39.47
C LEU A 217 5.95 -6.15 40.25
N TYR A 218 7.00 -6.63 39.57
CA TYR A 218 8.09 -7.39 40.20
C TYR A 218 9.18 -6.51 40.85
N ALA A 219 9.38 -5.28 40.39
CA ALA A 219 10.36 -4.33 40.93
C ALA A 219 9.80 -3.48 42.09
N SER A 220 8.52 -3.65 42.43
CA SER A 220 7.93 -3.05 43.63
C SER A 220 8.68 -3.56 44.88
N PRO A 221 9.28 -2.68 45.72
CA PRO A 221 9.87 -3.11 46.99
C PRO A 221 8.82 -3.88 47.80
N PRO A 222 9.19 -4.90 48.60
CA PRO A 222 8.24 -5.55 49.49
C PRO A 222 7.56 -4.45 50.29
N ARG A 223 6.24 -4.31 50.11
CA ARG A 223 5.43 -3.37 50.89
C ARG A 223 5.69 -3.72 52.34
N SER A 224 6.38 -2.84 53.07
CA SER A 224 6.76 -3.09 54.46
C SER A 224 5.55 -3.66 55.19
N PRO A 225 5.66 -4.80 55.91
CA PRO A 225 4.52 -5.39 56.57
C PRO A 225 3.91 -4.31 57.45
N GLY A 226 2.67 -3.94 57.12
CA GLY A 226 1.91 -2.98 57.91
C GLY A 226 1.99 -3.41 59.37
N ARG A 227 2.43 -2.48 60.22
CA ARG A 227 2.57 -2.59 61.67
C ARG A 227 1.67 -3.68 62.24
N ILE A 228 2.24 -4.85 62.51
CA ILE A 228 1.57 -5.93 63.23
C ILE A 228 1.20 -5.36 64.60
N ARG A 229 -0.10 -5.12 64.81
CA ARG A 229 -0.63 -4.85 66.14
C ARG A 229 -0.56 -6.18 66.88
N ALA A 230 0.30 -6.26 67.87
CA ALA A 230 0.37 -7.43 68.75
C ALA A 230 -1.01 -7.62 69.40
N VAL A 231 -1.73 -8.66 68.99
CA VAL A 231 -2.82 -9.23 69.77
C VAL A 231 -2.15 -10.11 70.82
N SER A 232 -2.23 -9.69 72.08
CA SER A 232 -1.85 -10.52 73.20
C SER A 232 -2.90 -11.60 73.37
N ASN A 233 -2.68 -12.79 72.80
CA ASN A 233 -2.83 -14.04 73.56
C ASN A 233 -2.43 -15.25 72.72
N GLU A 234 -1.80 -16.21 73.42
CA GLU A 234 -1.68 -17.65 73.13
C GLU A 234 -0.41 -18.17 72.41
N ASN A 235 0.20 -19.12 73.12
CA ASN A 235 1.45 -19.87 72.96
C ASN A 235 1.96 -20.16 71.53
N PRO A 236 3.29 -20.13 71.30
CA PRO A 236 3.87 -20.58 70.03
C PRO A 236 3.89 -22.11 69.98
N THR A 237 3.13 -22.69 69.05
CA THR A 237 3.39 -24.04 68.53
C THR A 237 4.29 -23.91 67.31
N ALA A 238 5.44 -24.59 67.34
CA ALA A 238 6.39 -24.62 66.24
C ALA A 238 5.72 -25.18 64.97
N ARG A 239 5.64 -24.36 63.91
CA ARG A 239 5.25 -24.81 62.57
C ARG A 239 6.49 -25.12 61.76
N HIS A 240 6.49 -26.33 61.24
CA HIS A 240 7.52 -27.01 60.47
C HIS A 240 7.76 -26.33 59.11
N ASP A 241 9.03 -26.11 58.77
CA ASP A 241 9.50 -25.62 57.47
C ASP A 241 9.19 -26.62 56.34
N GLN A 242 8.12 -26.39 55.60
CA GLN A 242 7.79 -27.15 54.38
C GLN A 242 7.81 -26.30 53.09
N ASN A 243 7.94 -24.97 53.19
CA ASN A 243 7.86 -24.08 52.02
C ASN A 243 9.22 -23.74 51.37
N ALA A 244 10.35 -24.01 52.02
CA ALA A 244 11.67 -23.74 51.46
C ALA A 244 12.10 -24.76 50.39
N HIS A 245 11.64 -26.02 50.49
CA HIS A 245 12.00 -27.08 49.55
C HIS A 245 11.34 -26.93 48.18
N THR A 246 10.14 -26.33 48.12
CA THR A 246 9.34 -26.22 46.89
C THR A 246 9.89 -25.15 45.94
N LEU A 247 10.43 -24.05 46.47
CA LEU A 247 11.00 -22.96 45.67
C LEU A 247 12.34 -23.36 45.03
N TYR A 248 13.19 -24.08 45.77
CA TYR A 248 14.47 -24.57 45.26
C TYR A 248 14.30 -25.60 44.13
N HIS A 249 13.30 -26.48 44.24
CA HIS A 249 12.96 -27.44 43.18
C HIS A 249 12.40 -26.77 41.91
N TYR A 250 11.66 -25.66 42.05
CA TYR A 250 11.13 -24.94 40.89
C TYR A 250 12.23 -24.18 40.14
N LEU A 251 13.17 -23.58 40.87
CA LEU A 251 14.31 -22.86 40.29
C LEU A 251 15.30 -23.79 39.58
N THR A 252 15.56 -24.98 40.14
CA THR A 252 16.44 -25.99 39.50
C THR A 252 15.81 -26.66 38.27
N ALA A 253 14.48 -26.76 38.20
CA ALA A 253 13.79 -27.25 37.00
C ALA A 253 13.88 -26.27 35.82
N PHE A 254 13.84 -24.96 36.10
CA PHE A 254 13.98 -23.91 35.06
C PHE A 254 15.40 -23.83 34.50
N ASP A 255 16.42 -23.98 35.35
CA ASP A 255 17.83 -23.93 34.93
C ASP A 255 18.23 -25.15 34.04
N LYS A 256 17.53 -26.28 34.20
CA LYS A 256 17.76 -27.47 33.39
C LYS A 256 17.11 -27.41 32.00
N HIS A 257 16.21 -26.45 31.74
CA HIS A 257 15.58 -26.24 30.43
C HIS A 257 16.19 -25.09 29.63
N SER A 258 17.08 -24.27 30.22
CA SER A 258 17.79 -23.20 29.50
C SER A 258 19.08 -23.67 28.80
N ASN A 259 19.55 -24.90 29.05
CA ASN A 259 20.81 -25.44 28.55
C ASN A 259 20.66 -26.54 27.47
N LEU A 260 19.54 -26.56 26.75
CA LEU A 260 19.37 -27.40 25.55
C LEU A 260 19.05 -26.50 24.34
N VAL A 261 20.12 -25.87 23.85
CA VAL A 261 20.36 -25.62 22.42
C VAL A 261 20.94 -26.89 21.82
#